data_AF-A0A2H1V243-F1
#
_entry.id   AF-A0A2H1V243-F1
#
_cell.length_a   1.000
_cell.length_b   1.000
_cell.length_c   1.000
_cell.angle_alpha   90.00
_cell.angle_beta   90.00
_cell.angle_gamma   90.00
#
_symmetry.space_group_name_H-M   'P 1'
#
loop_
_entity.id
_entity.type
_entity.pdbx_description
1 polymer ?
#
loop_
_entity_poly.entity_id
_entity_poly.type
_entity_poly.pdbx_seq_one_letter_code
_entity_poly.pdbx_strand_id
1 'polypeptide(L)'
;MFRSKIRIHTCRIILLTSLAWLLVDVVLLAMYSDCFGDGWDCSKKASSDNVMQVNNKEEFRGKKAAIAAALQGNQIDDDTNLEVNEVEEVIGEDGIMLSPYPKSRLKRWEEAPFVKPEADGLPGEMGKAVNIPIEQEKLMLDKFQENQFNLLASDMISVNRSLTDVRFEKCRDKSYPTLLPTTSVVIVFHNEAWTTLIRTIWSTINRSPRPLLKEIILVDDASEKEHLGKKLEDYIKTLPVPTHLFRTENRSGLIRARLLGAKHVKGDVITFLDAHCECTEGWLEPLLARIVEDRTTVVCPIIDVISDTTFEYIQASDMTWGGFNWKLNFRW
;
A
#
# COMPACT_ATOMS: atom_id res chain seq x y z
N MET A 1 55.45 42.42 -1.21
CA MET A 1 56.09 42.52 -2.54
C MET A 1 56.44 41.11 -3.02
N PHE A 2 55.45 40.38 -3.59
CA PHE A 2 55.69 39.06 -4.18
C PHE A 2 55.40 39.15 -5.68
N ARG A 3 56.40 39.60 -6.46
CA ARG A 3 56.41 39.48 -7.92
C ARG A 3 57.02 38.12 -8.27
N SER A 4 56.20 37.06 -8.22
CA SER A 4 56.57 35.81 -8.87
C SER A 4 56.20 35.94 -10.36
N LYS A 5 57.21 36.05 -11.22
CA LYS A 5 57.02 35.91 -12.68
C LYS A 5 56.63 34.46 -12.96
N ILE A 6 55.33 34.16 -12.91
CA ILE A 6 54.79 32.89 -13.37
C ILE A 6 55.20 32.76 -14.84
N ARG A 7 56.11 31.82 -15.12
CA ARG A 7 56.55 31.55 -16.48
C ARG A 7 55.33 31.08 -17.26
N ILE A 8 54.95 31.80 -18.30
CA ILE A 8 53.81 31.48 -19.19
C ILE A 8 53.82 30.01 -19.64
N HIS A 9 55.01 29.42 -19.79
CA HIS A 9 55.19 28.00 -20.07
C HIS A 9 54.65 27.08 -18.98
N THR A 10 54.80 27.43 -17.70
CA THR A 10 54.26 26.67 -16.57
C THR A 10 52.74 26.70 -16.57
N CYS A 11 52.11 27.86 -16.83
CA CYS A 11 50.65 27.93 -16.98
C CYS A 11 50.15 27.11 -18.18
N ARG A 12 50.86 27.15 -19.32
CA ARG A 12 50.52 26.32 -20.49
C ARG A 12 50.61 24.83 -20.20
N ILE A 13 51.65 24.39 -19.48
CA ILE A 13 51.80 22.99 -19.08
C ILE A 13 50.65 22.60 -18.14
N ILE A 14 50.36 23.40 -17.11
CA ILE A 14 49.27 23.12 -16.17
C ILE A 14 47.93 23.01 -16.91
N LEU A 15 47.61 23.95 -17.80
CA LEU A 15 46.37 23.93 -18.58
C LEU A 15 46.28 22.71 -19.51
N LEU A 16 47.39 22.35 -20.18
CA LEU A 16 47.44 21.17 -21.03
C LEU A 16 47.27 19.88 -20.22
N THR A 17 47.94 19.77 -19.06
CA THR A 17 47.81 18.59 -18.21
C THR A 17 46.41 18.48 -17.61
N SER A 18 45.82 19.58 -17.18
CA SER A 18 44.44 19.59 -16.65
C SER A 18 43.41 19.25 -17.72
N LEU A 19 43.59 19.73 -18.95
CA LEU A 19 42.71 19.38 -20.07
C LEU A 19 42.85 17.90 -20.46
N ALA A 20 44.08 17.37 -20.45
CA ALA A 20 44.32 15.94 -20.71
C ALA A 20 43.64 15.05 -19.65
N TRP A 21 43.78 15.38 -18.37
CA TRP A 21 43.12 14.65 -17.29
C TRP A 21 41.60 14.77 -17.33
N LEU A 22 41.05 15.95 -17.63
CA LEU A 22 39.61 16.14 -17.83
C LEU A 22 39.06 15.26 -18.96
N LEU A 23 39.77 15.16 -20.08
CA LEU A 23 39.35 14.31 -21.20
C LEU A 23 39.42 12.82 -20.84
N VAL A 24 40.45 12.40 -20.09
CA VAL A 24 40.56 11.02 -19.59
C VAL A 24 39.40 10.70 -18.63
N ASP A 25 39.06 11.62 -17.73
CA ASP A 25 37.95 11.45 -16.79
C ASP A 25 36.59 11.39 -17.50
N VAL A 26 36.36 12.22 -18.52
CA VAL A 26 35.13 12.17 -19.34
C VAL A 26 35.03 10.85 -20.10
N VAL A 27 36.12 10.33 -20.65
CA VAL A 27 36.13 9.02 -21.33
C VAL A 27 35.89 7.88 -20.34
N LEU A 28 36.53 7.91 -19.17
CA LEU A 28 36.29 6.91 -18.12
C LEU A 28 34.84 6.94 -17.63
N LEU A 29 34.28 8.13 -17.40
CA LEU A 29 32.88 8.28 -17.02
C LEU A 29 31.95 7.80 -18.14
N ALA A 30 32.24 8.09 -19.40
CA ALA A 30 31.43 7.59 -20.52
C ALA A 30 31.53 6.06 -20.68
N MET A 31 32.66 5.44 -20.32
CA MET A 31 32.83 3.98 -20.36
C MET A 31 32.14 3.25 -19.21
N TYR A 32 31.94 3.91 -18.07
CA TYR A 32 31.40 3.30 -16.84
C TYR A 32 30.07 3.89 -16.37
N SER A 33 29.51 4.90 -17.06
CA SER A 33 28.15 5.36 -16.83
C SER A 33 27.21 4.64 -17.78
N ASP A 34 26.20 4.00 -17.21
CA ASP A 34 25.13 3.37 -17.99
C ASP A 34 24.31 4.44 -18.72
N CYS A 35 24.04 4.17 -20.01
CA CYS A 35 23.59 5.08 -21.08
C CYS A 35 22.77 6.32 -20.59
N PHE A 36 23.31 7.53 -20.81
CA PHE A 36 22.53 8.78 -20.76
C PHE A 36 22.15 9.24 -22.18
N GLY A 37 20.87 9.07 -22.54
CA GLY A 37 20.24 9.72 -23.70
C GLY A 37 20.27 8.95 -25.02
N ASP A 38 19.19 9.10 -25.79
CA ASP A 38 18.96 8.45 -27.08
C ASP A 38 19.92 8.96 -28.16
N GLY A 39 20.80 8.06 -28.62
CA GLY A 39 21.46 8.16 -29.92
C GLY A 39 23.00 8.20 -29.88
N TRP A 40 23.64 7.04 -29.83
CA TRP A 40 24.24 6.32 -30.98
C TRP A 40 25.00 5.11 -30.38
N ASP A 41 24.52 3.90 -30.70
CA ASP A 41 25.19 2.61 -30.46
C ASP A 41 25.18 1.97 -29.04
N CYS A 42 24.12 2.12 -28.24
CA CYS A 42 23.80 1.12 -27.20
C CYS A 42 23.06 -0.07 -27.89
N SER A 43 23.74 -0.83 -28.74
CA SER A 43 23.21 -2.08 -29.33
C SER A 43 24.20 -3.22 -29.19
N LYS A 44 23.80 -4.20 -28.37
CA LYS A 44 24.29 -5.60 -28.33
C LYS A 44 25.77 -5.79 -27.99
N LYS A 45 26.05 -6.07 -26.70
CA LYS A 45 26.85 -7.24 -26.26
C LYS A 45 27.08 -7.27 -24.74
N ALA A 46 26.41 -8.19 -24.07
CA ALA A 46 26.89 -8.95 -22.91
C ALA A 46 25.90 -10.13 -22.79
N SER A 47 26.28 -11.40 -22.81
CA SER A 47 27.42 -12.03 -22.17
C SER A 47 27.70 -13.39 -22.84
N SER A 48 28.90 -13.55 -23.39
CA SER A 48 29.71 -14.76 -23.20
C SER A 48 30.92 -14.26 -22.41
N ASP A 49 31.26 -14.83 -21.26
CA ASP A 49 32.15 -15.99 -21.25
C ASP A 49 32.13 -16.75 -19.91
N ASN A 50 32.30 -18.07 -20.06
CA ASN A 50 32.95 -19.03 -19.17
C ASN A 50 32.26 -19.51 -17.88
N VAL A 51 31.45 -20.57 -18.02
CA VAL A 51 31.38 -21.65 -17.01
C VAL A 51 31.52 -23.01 -17.71
N MET A 52 32.32 -23.87 -17.07
CA MET A 52 32.73 -25.23 -17.47
C MET A 52 31.64 -26.10 -18.10
N GLN A 53 32.03 -26.81 -19.15
CA GLN A 53 31.31 -27.97 -19.67
C GLN A 53 31.20 -29.08 -18.61
N VAL A 54 29.96 -29.52 -18.34
CA VAL A 54 29.66 -30.89 -17.94
C VAL A 54 28.48 -31.37 -18.78
N ASN A 55 28.75 -32.38 -19.60
CA ASN A 55 27.78 -33.10 -20.43
C ASN A 55 26.78 -33.85 -19.55
N ASN A 56 25.48 -33.72 -19.86
CA ASN A 56 24.50 -34.82 -19.90
C ASN A 56 23.12 -34.26 -20.28
N LYS A 57 22.82 -34.26 -21.58
CA LYS A 57 21.53 -33.87 -22.12
C LYS A 57 21.08 -34.86 -23.18
N GLU A 58 20.89 -36.13 -22.80
CA GLU A 58 20.21 -37.12 -23.66
C GLU A 58 19.21 -38.05 -22.97
N GLU A 59 18.95 -37.93 -21.66
CA GLU A 59 18.11 -38.95 -20.97
C GLU A 59 16.74 -38.49 -20.44
N PHE A 60 16.09 -37.47 -21.02
CA PHE A 60 14.70 -37.15 -20.61
C PHE A 60 13.77 -36.64 -21.72
N ARG A 61 14.07 -36.96 -22.99
CA ARG A 61 13.22 -36.59 -24.15
C ARG A 61 12.21 -37.68 -24.55
N GLY A 62 12.17 -38.81 -23.85
CA GLY A 62 11.31 -39.96 -24.18
C GLY A 62 9.94 -40.01 -23.48
N LYS A 63 9.65 -39.16 -22.48
CA LYS A 63 8.41 -39.27 -21.67
C LYS A 63 7.38 -38.14 -21.85
N LYS A 64 7.69 -37.08 -22.61
CA LYS A 64 6.71 -36.04 -22.96
C LYS A 64 5.91 -36.31 -24.24
N ALA A 65 6.37 -37.23 -25.10
CA ALA A 65 5.71 -37.53 -26.38
C ALA A 65 4.55 -38.56 -26.29
N ALA A 66 4.47 -39.35 -25.21
CA ALA A 66 3.46 -40.42 -25.09
C ALA A 66 2.15 -39.98 -24.41
N ILE A 67 2.11 -38.81 -23.77
CA ILE A 67 0.94 -38.32 -23.03
C ILE A 67 0.13 -37.28 -23.85
N ALA A 68 0.79 -36.61 -24.80
CA ALA A 68 0.15 -35.64 -25.70
C ALA A 68 -0.73 -36.27 -26.81
N ALA A 69 -0.68 -37.59 -26.99
CA ALA A 69 -1.43 -38.30 -28.02
C ALA A 69 -2.77 -38.92 -27.54
N ALA A 70 -3.14 -38.74 -26.26
CA ALA A 70 -4.29 -39.44 -25.67
C ALA A 70 -5.51 -38.57 -25.31
N LEU A 71 -5.50 -37.26 -25.61
CA LEU A 71 -6.60 -36.35 -25.21
C LEU A 71 -7.00 -35.34 -26.31
N GLN A 72 -7.19 -35.82 -27.53
CA GLN A 72 -7.94 -35.09 -28.56
C GLN A 72 -9.27 -35.81 -28.82
N GLY A 73 -10.36 -35.19 -28.37
CA GLY A 73 -11.73 -35.63 -28.62
C GLY A 73 -12.76 -34.62 -28.13
N ASN A 74 -13.42 -33.98 -29.08
CA ASN A 74 -14.63 -33.14 -29.03
C ASN A 74 -14.49 -31.62 -28.79
N GLN A 75 -14.71 -30.89 -29.88
CA GLN A 75 -15.15 -29.50 -29.99
C GLN A 75 -16.66 -29.37 -29.68
N ILE A 76 -17.06 -28.29 -29.00
CA ILE A 76 -18.26 -27.49 -29.30
C ILE A 76 -17.89 -26.01 -29.03
N ASP A 77 -18.19 -25.16 -30.01
CA ASP A 77 -17.77 -23.75 -30.15
C ASP A 77 -18.44 -22.78 -29.17
N ASP A 78 -17.68 -21.78 -28.69
CA ASP A 78 -18.21 -20.43 -28.37
C ASP A 78 -17.11 -19.37 -28.55
N ASP A 79 -17.42 -18.35 -29.35
CA ASP A 79 -16.52 -17.30 -29.83
C ASP A 79 -16.15 -16.31 -28.71
N THR A 80 -14.89 -16.32 -28.26
CA THR A 80 -14.22 -15.11 -27.76
C THR A 80 -12.71 -15.19 -28.03
N ASN A 81 -12.26 -14.48 -29.06
CA ASN A 81 -10.85 -14.21 -29.31
C ASN A 81 -10.28 -13.37 -28.16
N LEU A 82 -9.60 -14.03 -27.23
CA LEU A 82 -8.56 -13.43 -26.39
C LEU A 82 -7.32 -14.31 -26.60
N GLU A 83 -6.31 -13.71 -27.23
CA GLU A 83 -5.00 -14.31 -27.44
C GLU A 83 -4.51 -14.91 -26.12
N VAL A 84 -4.22 -16.21 -26.15
CA VAL A 84 -3.53 -16.91 -25.08
C VAL A 84 -2.11 -16.35 -25.08
N ASN A 85 -1.90 -15.25 -24.36
CA ASN A 85 -0.56 -14.85 -23.98
C ASN A 85 -0.03 -15.95 -23.06
N GLU A 86 0.86 -16.79 -23.58
CA GLU A 86 1.77 -17.60 -22.78
C GLU A 86 2.47 -16.63 -21.82
N VAL A 87 2.05 -16.62 -20.55
CA VAL A 87 2.65 -15.77 -19.53
C VAL A 87 4.01 -16.35 -19.21
N GLU A 88 5.07 -15.65 -19.64
CA GLU A 88 6.45 -15.97 -19.27
C GLU A 88 6.57 -16.02 -17.73
N GLU A 89 7.08 -17.16 -17.25
CA GLU A 89 7.33 -17.44 -15.85
C GLU A 89 8.50 -16.57 -15.36
N VAL A 90 8.21 -15.51 -14.60
CA VAL A 90 9.26 -14.69 -13.97
C VAL A 90 9.63 -15.29 -12.62
N ILE A 91 10.88 -15.74 -12.49
CA ILE A 91 11.44 -16.39 -11.30
C ILE A 91 11.86 -15.31 -10.29
N GLY A 92 11.24 -15.29 -9.11
CA GLY A 92 11.70 -14.50 -7.95
C GLY A 92 12.90 -15.15 -7.26
N GLU A 93 13.78 -14.34 -6.66
CA GLU A 93 15.03 -14.78 -6.01
C GLU A 93 14.83 -15.72 -4.79
N ASP A 94 13.61 -15.83 -4.27
CA ASP A 94 13.21 -16.71 -3.17
C ASP A 94 12.58 -18.05 -3.65
N GLY A 95 12.41 -18.23 -4.97
CA GLY A 95 11.82 -19.43 -5.56
C GLY A 95 10.31 -19.58 -5.32
N ILE A 96 9.62 -18.58 -4.77
CA ILE A 96 8.17 -18.64 -4.50
C ILE A 96 7.42 -18.11 -5.73
N MET A 97 6.92 -19.02 -6.57
CA MET A 97 6.08 -18.67 -7.72
C MET A 97 4.59 -18.57 -7.31
N LEU A 98 4.07 -17.35 -7.20
CA LEU A 98 2.63 -17.13 -7.01
C LEU A 98 1.93 -17.11 -8.37
N SER A 99 1.10 -18.11 -8.66
CA SER A 99 0.29 -18.14 -9.88
C SER A 99 -0.74 -17.01 -9.90
N PRO A 100 -1.16 -16.49 -11.07
CA PRO A 100 -2.22 -15.49 -11.18
C PRO A 100 -3.52 -15.93 -10.46
N TYR A 101 -4.35 -14.97 -10.08
CA TYR A 101 -5.63 -15.29 -9.45
C TYR A 101 -6.53 -16.09 -10.40
N PRO A 102 -7.07 -17.26 -9.97
CA PRO A 102 -8.05 -17.95 -10.77
C PRO A 102 -9.33 -17.09 -10.84
N LYS A 103 -9.91 -16.96 -12.04
CA LYS A 103 -11.12 -16.14 -12.28
C LYS A 103 -12.29 -16.48 -11.32
N SER A 104 -12.37 -17.73 -10.86
CA SER A 104 -13.40 -18.20 -9.91
C SER A 104 -13.28 -17.60 -8.50
N ARG A 105 -12.09 -17.12 -8.10
CA ARG A 105 -11.88 -16.45 -6.81
C ARG A 105 -12.21 -14.96 -6.86
N LEU A 106 -12.01 -14.34 -8.02
CA LEU A 106 -12.28 -12.92 -8.21
C LEU A 106 -13.78 -12.62 -8.11
N LYS A 107 -14.10 -11.41 -7.65
CA LYS A 107 -15.47 -10.93 -7.48
C LYS A 107 -15.73 -9.75 -8.38
N ARG A 108 -16.93 -9.76 -8.99
CA ARG A 108 -17.48 -8.57 -9.61
C ARG A 108 -17.85 -7.57 -8.53
N TRP A 109 -17.54 -6.31 -8.77
CA TRP A 109 -17.77 -5.24 -7.81
C TRP A 109 -18.39 -4.02 -8.49
N GLU A 110 -18.96 -3.16 -7.66
CA GLU A 110 -19.51 -1.85 -8.01
C GLU A 110 -19.03 -0.86 -6.94
N GLU A 111 -18.91 0.41 -7.30
CA GLU A 111 -18.45 1.45 -6.39
C GLU A 111 -19.30 1.50 -5.11
N ALA A 112 -18.64 1.76 -3.97
CA ALA A 112 -19.34 1.93 -2.71
C ALA A 112 -20.26 3.16 -2.77
N PRO A 113 -21.45 3.14 -2.12
CA PRO A 113 -22.32 4.30 -2.09
C PRO A 113 -21.62 5.54 -1.51
N PHE A 114 -21.80 6.68 -2.16
CA PHE A 114 -21.32 7.97 -1.67
C PHE A 114 -21.87 8.27 -0.27
N VAL A 115 -21.00 8.60 0.68
CA VAL A 115 -21.39 8.95 2.06
C VAL A 115 -21.84 10.40 2.07
N LYS A 116 -23.16 10.60 1.94
CA LYS A 116 -23.76 11.93 1.91
C LYS A 116 -23.58 12.67 3.24
N PRO A 117 -23.31 13.98 3.21
CA PRO A 117 -23.36 14.81 4.40
C PRO A 117 -24.75 14.74 5.04
N GLU A 118 -24.83 14.50 6.35
CA GLU A 118 -26.11 14.38 7.07
C GLU A 118 -26.87 15.72 7.13
N ALA A 119 -26.18 16.80 7.52
CA ALA A 119 -26.71 18.16 7.56
C ALA A 119 -25.57 19.20 7.60
N ASP A 120 -25.83 20.38 7.05
CA ASP A 120 -24.90 21.51 7.16
C ASP A 120 -24.72 21.93 8.62
N GLY A 121 -23.46 22.02 9.07
CA GLY A 121 -23.10 22.54 10.38
C GLY A 121 -22.89 21.49 11.48
N LEU A 122 -23.04 20.19 11.20
CA LEU A 122 -22.62 19.15 12.14
C LEU A 122 -21.08 19.17 12.32
N PRO A 123 -20.56 18.96 13.53
CA PRO A 123 -19.12 18.98 13.80
C PRO A 123 -18.37 17.94 12.94
N GLY A 124 -17.35 18.40 12.22
CA GLY A 124 -16.42 17.53 11.50
C GLY A 124 -16.89 17.00 10.16
N GLU A 125 -18.12 17.33 9.72
CA GLU A 125 -18.63 16.95 8.40
C GLU A 125 -17.74 17.47 7.27
N MET A 126 -17.66 16.71 6.18
CA MET A 126 -16.75 16.93 5.06
C MET A 126 -15.26 17.00 5.45
N GLY A 127 -14.91 16.49 6.63
CA GLY A 127 -13.54 16.55 7.17
C GLY A 127 -13.15 17.93 7.71
N LYS A 128 -14.10 18.83 8.00
CA LYS A 128 -13.80 20.17 8.54
C LYS A 128 -13.25 20.12 9.97
N ALA A 129 -12.47 21.12 10.35
CA ALA A 129 -12.00 21.29 11.71
C ALA A 129 -13.15 21.47 12.71
N VAL A 130 -13.05 20.80 13.87
CA VAL A 130 -13.92 21.01 15.03
C VAL A 130 -13.21 21.91 16.03
N ASN A 131 -13.80 23.06 16.31
CA ASN A 131 -13.29 24.01 17.30
C ASN A 131 -14.01 23.78 18.63
N ILE A 132 -13.24 23.50 19.68
CA ILE A 132 -13.77 23.33 21.03
C ILE A 132 -14.00 24.70 21.67
N PRO A 133 -15.15 24.96 22.32
CA PRO A 133 -15.38 26.19 23.07
C PRO A 133 -14.35 26.40 24.18
N ILE A 134 -13.97 27.65 24.46
CA ILE A 134 -12.95 28.01 25.45
C ILE A 134 -13.33 27.48 26.84
N GLU A 135 -14.62 27.44 27.17
CA GLU A 135 -15.12 26.93 28.45
C GLU A 135 -14.80 25.43 28.66
N GLN A 136 -14.58 24.69 27.58
CA GLN A 136 -14.27 23.26 27.59
C GLN A 136 -12.78 22.95 27.39
N GLU A 137 -11.92 23.96 27.26
CA GLU A 137 -10.49 23.79 27.00
C GLU A 137 -9.79 22.95 28.08
N LYS A 138 -10.14 23.16 29.36
CA LYS A 138 -9.59 22.35 30.45
C LYS A 138 -9.95 20.86 30.30
N LEU A 139 -11.22 20.56 30.01
CA LEU A 139 -11.69 19.19 29.82
C LEU A 139 -11.04 18.55 28.58
N MET A 140 -10.86 19.34 27.52
CA MET A 140 -10.14 18.92 26.32
C MET A 140 -8.70 18.50 26.65
N LEU A 141 -7.96 19.33 27.39
CA LEU A 141 -6.57 19.04 27.80
C LEU A 141 -6.48 17.80 28.69
N ASP A 142 -7.40 17.65 29.65
CA ASP A 142 -7.46 16.49 30.54
C ASP A 142 -7.69 15.20 29.71
N LYS A 143 -8.66 15.23 28.79
CA LYS A 143 -8.95 14.10 27.89
C LYS A 143 -7.84 13.83 26.85
N PHE A 144 -7.11 14.85 26.42
CA PHE A 144 -6.01 14.69 25.45
C PHE A 144 -4.93 13.76 25.99
N GLN A 145 -4.68 13.76 27.30
CA GLN A 145 -3.67 12.90 27.91
C GLN A 145 -3.99 11.40 27.80
N GLU A 146 -5.27 11.03 27.68
CA GLU A 146 -5.67 9.62 27.64
C GLU A 146 -5.24 8.91 26.35
N ASN A 147 -5.37 9.58 25.21
CA ASN A 147 -5.17 8.99 23.89
C ASN A 147 -4.19 9.79 22.99
N GLN A 148 -3.64 10.90 23.48
CA GLN A 148 -2.73 11.80 22.75
C GLN A 148 -3.37 12.47 21.51
N PHE A 149 -4.69 12.65 21.55
CA PHE A 149 -5.46 13.46 20.61
C PHE A 149 -6.73 13.98 21.29
N ASN A 150 -7.42 14.94 20.66
CA ASN A 150 -8.60 15.59 21.18
C ASN A 150 -9.83 14.67 21.14
N LEU A 151 -9.95 13.83 22.18
CA LEU A 151 -11.08 12.92 22.34
C LEU A 151 -12.43 13.66 22.40
N LEU A 152 -12.46 14.88 22.94
CA LEU A 152 -13.69 15.67 23.01
C LEU A 152 -14.19 16.05 21.61
N ALA A 153 -13.28 16.47 20.72
CA ALA A 153 -13.62 16.71 19.31
C ALA A 153 -14.07 15.41 18.63
N SER A 154 -13.36 14.29 18.84
CA SER A 154 -13.77 12.98 18.32
C SER A 154 -15.18 12.61 18.75
N ASP A 155 -15.52 12.79 20.03
CA ASP A 155 -16.83 12.42 20.57
C ASP A 155 -17.99 13.25 20.01
N MET A 156 -17.71 14.47 19.51
CA MET A 156 -18.71 15.34 18.87
C MET A 156 -18.98 14.98 17.40
N ILE A 157 -18.06 14.25 16.76
CA ILE A 157 -18.11 13.95 15.33
C ILE A 157 -18.85 12.64 15.09
N SER A 158 -19.74 12.63 14.09
CA SER A 158 -20.44 11.41 13.67
C SER A 158 -19.45 10.29 13.32
N VAL A 159 -19.74 9.06 13.76
CA VAL A 159 -18.96 7.88 13.35
C VAL A 159 -19.10 7.57 11.85
N ASN A 160 -20.11 8.15 11.19
CA ASN A 160 -20.37 8.02 9.76
C ASN A 160 -20.11 9.32 8.99
N ARG A 161 -19.33 10.27 9.55
CA ARG A 161 -19.13 11.57 8.92
C ARG A 161 -18.68 11.47 7.45
N SER A 162 -19.17 12.41 6.64
CA SER A 162 -18.69 12.57 5.26
C SER A 162 -17.27 13.14 5.21
N LEU A 163 -16.55 12.88 4.12
CA LEU A 163 -15.22 13.44 3.85
C LEU A 163 -15.22 14.12 2.49
N THR A 164 -14.35 15.11 2.32
CA THR A 164 -14.11 15.73 1.02
C THR A 164 -13.31 14.76 0.14
N ASP A 165 -13.70 14.62 -1.14
CA ASP A 165 -12.92 13.86 -2.11
C ASP A 165 -11.68 14.66 -2.54
N VAL A 166 -10.53 14.36 -1.94
CA VAL A 166 -9.24 15.01 -2.21
C VAL A 166 -8.47 14.41 -3.39
N ARG A 167 -9.00 13.37 -4.04
CA ARG A 167 -8.31 12.72 -5.16
C ARG A 167 -8.17 13.68 -6.35
N PHE A 168 -7.06 13.55 -7.09
CA PHE A 168 -6.92 14.24 -8.37
C PHE A 168 -7.99 13.80 -9.36
N GLU A 169 -8.39 14.70 -10.24
CA GLU A 169 -9.43 14.46 -11.26
C GLU A 169 -9.17 13.18 -12.07
N LYS A 170 -7.92 12.97 -12.51
CA LYS A 170 -7.52 11.74 -13.22
C LYS A 170 -7.70 10.45 -12.43
N CYS A 171 -7.63 10.51 -11.09
CA CYS A 171 -7.89 9.35 -10.24
C CYS A 171 -9.38 9.07 -10.12
N ARG A 172 -10.24 10.10 -10.21
CA ARG A 172 -11.70 9.94 -10.20
C ARG A 172 -12.20 9.29 -11.50
N ASP A 173 -11.58 9.63 -12.62
CA ASP A 173 -11.97 9.11 -13.94
C ASP A 173 -11.30 7.76 -14.27
N LYS A 174 -10.46 7.22 -13.39
CA LYS A 174 -9.71 6.00 -13.65
C LYS A 174 -10.61 4.78 -13.55
N SER A 175 -10.67 4.00 -14.63
CA SER A 175 -11.33 2.70 -14.64
C SER A 175 -10.40 1.60 -14.14
N TYR A 176 -10.97 0.62 -13.43
CA TYR A 176 -10.27 -0.54 -12.88
C TYR A 176 -10.92 -1.84 -13.38
N PRO A 177 -10.20 -2.98 -13.34
CA PRO A 177 -10.75 -4.27 -13.73
C PRO A 177 -12.04 -4.61 -12.97
N THR A 178 -13.06 -5.10 -13.69
CA THR A 178 -14.36 -5.43 -13.08
C THR A 178 -14.33 -6.63 -12.14
N LEU A 179 -13.26 -7.43 -12.17
CA LEU A 179 -13.04 -8.59 -11.32
C LEU A 179 -11.82 -8.35 -10.42
N LEU A 180 -12.04 -8.25 -9.12
CA LEU A 180 -10.99 -8.01 -8.13
C LEU A 180 -10.98 -9.09 -7.03
N PRO A 181 -9.83 -9.36 -6.38
CA PRO A 181 -9.75 -10.28 -5.26
C PRO A 181 -10.50 -9.73 -4.05
N THR A 182 -10.88 -10.61 -3.12
CA THR A 182 -11.46 -10.16 -1.84
C THR A 182 -10.39 -9.75 -0.84
N THR A 183 -10.71 -8.84 0.08
CA THR A 183 -9.81 -8.46 1.18
C THR A 183 -10.40 -8.75 2.56
N SER A 184 -9.56 -9.18 3.49
CA SER A 184 -9.85 -9.15 4.94
C SER A 184 -9.11 -7.95 5.55
N VAL A 185 -9.85 -7.03 6.14
CA VAL A 185 -9.26 -5.85 6.79
C VAL A 185 -8.90 -6.19 8.22
N VAL A 186 -7.64 -6.02 8.60
CA VAL A 186 -7.13 -6.28 9.96
C VAL A 186 -6.85 -4.95 10.66
N ILE A 187 -7.53 -4.72 11.77
CA ILE A 187 -7.36 -3.53 12.63
C ILE A 187 -6.84 -4.00 13.99
N VAL A 188 -5.63 -3.58 14.33
CA VAL A 188 -5.03 -3.84 15.64
C VAL A 188 -5.24 -2.63 16.53
N PHE A 189 -5.63 -2.84 17.78
CA PHE A 189 -5.82 -1.76 18.74
C PHE A 189 -5.39 -2.14 20.15
N HIS A 190 -5.06 -1.13 20.96
CA HIS A 190 -4.77 -1.26 22.39
C HIS A 190 -5.21 0.03 23.08
N ASN A 191 -6.16 -0.06 24.02
CA ASN A 191 -6.70 1.09 24.76
C ASN A 191 -7.21 2.25 23.87
N GLU A 192 -7.67 1.92 22.67
CA GLU A 192 -8.15 2.90 21.69
C GLU A 192 -9.46 3.57 22.15
N ALA A 193 -9.65 4.82 21.75
CA ALA A 193 -10.89 5.53 22.01
C ALA A 193 -12.05 4.86 21.25
N TRP A 194 -13.22 4.82 21.88
CA TRP A 194 -14.40 4.18 21.27
C TRP A 194 -14.77 4.85 19.95
N THR A 195 -14.80 6.17 19.90
CA THR A 195 -15.28 6.91 18.74
C THR A 195 -14.34 6.79 17.53
N THR A 196 -13.03 6.78 17.73
CA THR A 196 -12.04 6.57 16.67
C THR A 196 -12.06 5.14 16.11
N LEU A 197 -12.09 4.13 16.99
CA LEU A 197 -12.19 2.72 16.57
C LEU A 197 -13.46 2.46 15.76
N ILE A 198 -14.61 2.89 16.29
CA ILE A 198 -15.90 2.68 15.60
C ILE A 198 -15.97 3.47 14.29
N ARG A 199 -15.42 4.69 14.23
CA ARG A 199 -15.34 5.47 12.99
C ARG A 199 -14.46 4.80 11.94
N THR A 200 -13.34 4.19 12.33
CA THR A 200 -12.50 3.40 11.42
C THR A 200 -13.26 2.22 10.82
N ILE A 201 -13.99 1.48 11.66
CA ILE A 201 -14.81 0.34 11.23
C ILE A 201 -15.89 0.80 10.25
N TRP A 202 -16.67 1.83 10.59
CA TRP A 202 -17.72 2.35 9.70
C TRP A 202 -17.17 2.97 8.43
N SER A 203 -16.05 3.70 8.50
CA SER A 203 -15.40 4.24 7.31
C SER A 203 -14.95 3.14 6.35
N THR A 204 -14.47 2.01 6.89
CA THR A 204 -14.12 0.83 6.10
C THR A 204 -15.38 0.22 5.46
N ILE A 205 -16.45 0.03 6.23
CA ILE A 205 -17.70 -0.57 5.74
C ILE A 205 -18.37 0.30 4.67
N ASN A 206 -18.48 1.60 4.92
CA ASN A 206 -19.26 2.51 4.08
C ASN A 206 -18.56 2.81 2.75
N ARG A 207 -17.22 2.76 2.70
CA ARG A 207 -16.42 3.20 1.54
C ARG A 207 -15.67 2.06 0.84
N SER A 208 -15.97 0.82 1.17
CA SER A 208 -15.46 -0.35 0.46
C SER A 208 -16.58 -1.05 -0.32
N PRO A 209 -16.36 -1.41 -1.60
CA PRO A 209 -17.29 -2.24 -2.36
C PRO A 209 -17.67 -3.51 -1.61
N ARG A 210 -18.98 -3.71 -1.36
CA ARG A 210 -19.47 -4.81 -0.52
C ARG A 210 -18.97 -6.20 -0.96
N PRO A 211 -18.90 -6.54 -2.27
CA PRO A 211 -18.39 -7.84 -2.71
C PRO A 211 -16.90 -8.08 -2.43
N LEU A 212 -16.10 -7.01 -2.28
CA LEU A 212 -14.65 -7.10 -2.07
C LEU A 212 -14.28 -7.20 -0.59
N LEU A 213 -15.03 -6.53 0.30
CA LEU A 213 -14.79 -6.59 1.74
C LEU A 213 -15.28 -7.91 2.34
N LYS A 214 -14.40 -8.90 2.49
CA LYS A 214 -14.76 -10.24 2.96
C LYS A 214 -15.22 -10.23 4.42
N GLU A 215 -14.41 -9.63 5.28
CA GLU A 215 -14.59 -9.55 6.73
C GLU A 215 -13.68 -8.45 7.32
N ILE A 216 -13.98 -8.04 8.55
CA ILE A 216 -13.12 -7.17 9.36
C ILE A 216 -12.63 -7.99 10.55
N ILE A 217 -11.33 -7.97 10.79
CA ILE A 217 -10.68 -8.65 11.91
C ILE A 217 -10.13 -7.60 12.85
N LEU A 218 -10.74 -7.51 14.02
CA LEU A 218 -10.27 -6.70 15.13
C LEU A 218 -9.35 -7.55 16.01
N VAL A 219 -8.15 -7.05 16.28
CA VAL A 219 -7.20 -7.67 17.20
C VAL A 219 -6.95 -6.73 18.37
N ASP A 220 -7.46 -7.11 19.54
CA ASP A 220 -7.21 -6.43 20.79
C ASP A 220 -5.90 -6.92 21.41
N ASP A 221 -4.88 -6.06 21.45
CA ASP A 221 -3.59 -6.36 22.09
C ASP A 221 -3.62 -6.05 23.60
N ALA A 222 -4.46 -6.78 24.34
CA ALA A 222 -4.63 -6.69 25.79
C ALA A 222 -5.02 -5.28 26.29
N SER A 223 -6.13 -4.74 25.78
CA SER A 223 -6.74 -3.51 26.29
C SER A 223 -7.33 -3.68 27.68
N GLU A 224 -7.30 -2.60 28.47
CA GLU A 224 -7.80 -2.54 29.85
C GLU A 224 -9.11 -1.73 29.95
N LYS A 225 -9.43 -0.93 28.93
CA LYS A 225 -10.62 -0.06 28.93
C LYS A 225 -11.91 -0.88 28.83
N GLU A 226 -12.84 -0.66 29.76
CA GLU A 226 -14.10 -1.41 29.87
C GLU A 226 -14.94 -1.40 28.58
N HIS A 227 -14.96 -0.27 27.85
CA HIS A 227 -15.71 -0.15 26.60
C HIS A 227 -15.21 -1.07 25.48
N LEU A 228 -13.97 -1.53 25.55
CA LEU A 228 -13.37 -2.46 24.58
C LEU A 228 -13.63 -3.93 24.94
N GLY A 229 -14.22 -4.20 26.11
CA GLY A 229 -14.64 -5.53 26.55
C GLY A 229 -15.94 -5.97 25.89
N LYS A 230 -16.92 -6.35 26.73
CA LYS A 230 -18.22 -6.88 26.29
C LYS A 230 -19.01 -5.93 25.39
N LYS A 231 -18.94 -4.61 25.66
CA LYS A 231 -19.63 -3.59 24.86
C LYS A 231 -19.21 -3.66 23.38
N LEU A 232 -17.91 -3.80 23.11
CA LEU A 232 -17.40 -3.96 21.75
C LEU A 232 -17.84 -5.28 21.14
N GLU A 233 -17.74 -6.39 21.87
CA GLU A 233 -18.17 -7.73 21.39
C GLU A 233 -19.63 -7.77 20.99
N ASP A 234 -20.50 -7.11 21.73
CA ASP A 234 -21.92 -7.06 21.42
C ASP A 234 -22.21 -6.09 20.26
N TYR A 235 -21.49 -4.97 20.18
CA TYR A 235 -21.63 -4.01 19.09
C TYR A 235 -21.19 -4.59 17.73
N ILE A 236 -20.06 -5.29 17.64
CA ILE A 236 -19.57 -5.79 16.35
C ILE A 236 -20.50 -6.84 15.73
N LYS A 237 -21.30 -7.54 16.54
CA LYS A 237 -22.31 -8.50 16.06
C LYS A 237 -23.47 -7.82 15.32
N THR A 238 -23.68 -6.51 15.53
CA THR A 238 -24.74 -5.75 14.86
C THR A 238 -24.29 -5.17 13.52
N LEU A 239 -23.02 -5.30 13.15
CA LEU A 239 -22.48 -4.73 11.92
C LEU A 239 -22.94 -5.51 10.68
N PRO A 240 -23.13 -4.84 9.52
CA PRO A 240 -23.57 -5.48 8.28
C PRO A 240 -22.49 -6.33 7.60
N VAL A 241 -21.24 -6.22 8.08
CA VAL A 241 -20.09 -6.96 7.59
C VAL A 241 -19.63 -7.93 8.67
N PRO A 242 -19.32 -9.21 8.34
CA PRO A 242 -18.75 -10.15 9.29
C PRO A 242 -17.52 -9.54 9.97
N THR A 243 -17.64 -9.31 11.27
CA THR A 243 -16.59 -8.70 12.09
C THR A 243 -16.21 -9.65 13.21
N HIS A 244 -14.92 -9.94 13.33
CA HIS A 244 -14.38 -10.92 14.27
C HIS A 244 -13.42 -10.22 15.23
N LEU A 245 -13.54 -10.50 16.53
CA LEU A 245 -12.65 -9.97 17.56
C LEU A 245 -11.77 -11.10 18.11
N PHE A 246 -10.47 -10.89 18.05
CA PHE A 246 -9.47 -11.75 18.69
C PHE A 246 -8.74 -10.95 19.76
N ARG A 247 -8.50 -11.56 20.92
CA ARG A 247 -7.83 -10.92 22.05
C ARG A 247 -6.53 -11.65 22.38
N THR A 248 -5.48 -10.90 22.69
CA THR A 248 -4.27 -11.46 23.31
C THR A 248 -4.42 -11.47 24.84
N GLU A 249 -3.87 -12.48 25.50
CA GLU A 249 -3.89 -12.56 26.98
C GLU A 249 -2.98 -11.51 27.62
N ASN A 250 -1.85 -11.21 26.94
CA ASN A 250 -0.84 -10.27 27.40
C ASN A 250 -0.47 -9.33 26.26
N ARG A 251 -0.06 -8.10 26.59
CA ARG A 251 0.38 -7.09 25.63
C ARG A 251 1.61 -7.59 24.86
N SER A 252 1.41 -7.91 23.59
CA SER A 252 2.37 -8.64 22.75
C SER A 252 3.09 -7.72 21.73
N GLY A 253 2.53 -6.54 21.49
CA GLY A 253 3.00 -5.53 20.55
C GLY A 253 2.36 -5.63 19.17
N LEU A 254 2.36 -4.51 18.44
CA LEU A 254 1.70 -4.35 17.13
C LEU A 254 2.05 -5.46 16.13
N ILE A 255 3.32 -5.87 16.04
CA ILE A 255 3.79 -6.87 15.08
C ILE A 255 3.11 -8.23 15.34
N ARG A 256 3.13 -8.71 16.58
CA ARG A 256 2.55 -10.01 16.94
C ARG A 256 1.04 -10.00 16.81
N ALA A 257 0.40 -8.89 17.17
CA ALA A 257 -1.03 -8.70 16.97
C ALA A 257 -1.42 -8.68 15.47
N ARG A 258 -0.64 -8.02 14.60
CA ARG A 258 -0.85 -8.09 13.13
C ARG A 258 -0.71 -9.51 12.59
N LEU A 259 0.28 -10.27 13.06
CA LEU A 259 0.45 -11.69 12.71
C LEU A 259 -0.71 -12.56 13.20
N LEU A 260 -1.23 -12.30 14.41
CA LEU A 260 -2.40 -12.99 14.94
C LEU A 260 -3.64 -12.72 14.06
N GLY A 261 -3.86 -11.48 13.65
CA GLY A 261 -4.92 -11.13 12.71
C GLY A 261 -4.75 -11.82 11.36
N ALA A 262 -3.54 -11.75 10.78
CA ALA A 262 -3.20 -12.38 9.50
C ALA A 262 -3.42 -13.90 9.51
N LYS A 263 -3.22 -14.58 10.64
CA LYS A 263 -3.49 -16.02 10.78
C LYS A 263 -4.96 -16.39 10.60
N HIS A 264 -5.89 -15.45 10.82
CA HIS A 264 -7.33 -15.70 10.81
C HIS A 264 -8.06 -15.15 9.58
N VAL A 265 -7.35 -14.49 8.66
CA VAL A 265 -7.93 -13.94 7.43
C VAL A 265 -8.44 -15.05 6.49
N LYS A 266 -9.56 -14.78 5.83
CA LYS A 266 -10.17 -15.64 4.82
C LYS A 266 -10.24 -14.98 3.43
N GLY A 267 -9.94 -13.69 3.35
CA GLY A 267 -9.82 -12.94 2.10
C GLY A 267 -8.58 -13.35 1.31
N ASP A 268 -8.58 -13.05 0.02
CA ASP A 268 -7.45 -13.32 -0.87
C ASP A 268 -6.28 -12.35 -0.61
N VAL A 269 -6.60 -11.13 -0.16
CA VAL A 269 -5.67 -10.06 0.22
C VAL A 269 -5.88 -9.70 1.70
N ILE A 270 -4.80 -9.30 2.37
CA ILE A 270 -4.84 -8.74 3.73
C ILE A 270 -4.63 -7.24 3.63
N THR A 271 -5.54 -6.45 4.20
CA THR A 271 -5.38 -5.00 4.30
C THR A 271 -5.24 -4.61 5.76
N PHE A 272 -4.10 -4.06 6.16
CA PHE A 272 -3.91 -3.56 7.52
C PHE A 272 -4.33 -2.09 7.60
N LEU A 273 -5.13 -1.75 8.61
CA LEU A 273 -5.45 -0.38 8.99
C LEU A 273 -5.13 -0.17 10.47
N ASP A 274 -4.76 1.04 10.84
CA ASP A 274 -4.68 1.44 12.24
C ASP A 274 -6.09 1.76 12.75
N ALA A 275 -6.27 1.77 14.08
CA ALA A 275 -7.58 1.86 14.71
C ALA A 275 -8.18 3.29 14.76
N HIS A 276 -7.52 4.24 14.12
CA HIS A 276 -7.86 5.66 14.09
C HIS A 276 -7.65 6.20 12.66
N CYS A 277 -8.17 5.46 11.67
CA CYS A 277 -8.11 5.82 10.25
C CYS A 277 -9.51 6.16 9.73
N GLU A 278 -9.59 7.00 8.71
CA GLU A 278 -10.81 7.20 7.93
C GLU A 278 -10.49 7.01 6.45
N CYS A 279 -11.01 5.92 5.88
CA CYS A 279 -10.89 5.65 4.45
C CYS A 279 -11.63 6.71 3.62
N THR A 280 -11.07 7.10 2.48
CA THR A 280 -11.70 7.99 1.50
C THR A 280 -12.47 7.19 0.45
N GLU A 281 -13.16 7.91 -0.44
CA GLU A 281 -13.92 7.29 -1.53
C GLU A 281 -12.99 6.68 -2.58
N GLY A 282 -13.32 5.47 -3.03
CA GLY A 282 -12.52 4.74 -4.01
C GLY A 282 -11.12 4.37 -3.51
N TRP A 283 -10.94 4.19 -2.19
CA TRP A 283 -9.63 3.88 -1.60
C TRP A 283 -9.15 2.45 -1.87
N LEU A 284 -10.06 1.50 -2.07
CA LEU A 284 -9.75 0.06 -2.02
C LEU A 284 -9.44 -0.51 -3.40
N GLU A 285 -10.22 -0.10 -4.40
CA GLU A 285 -10.19 -0.58 -5.77
C GLU A 285 -8.84 -0.35 -6.46
N PRO A 286 -8.19 0.82 -6.31
CA PRO A 286 -6.86 1.05 -6.88
C PRO A 286 -5.80 0.12 -6.27
N LEU A 287 -5.91 -0.17 -4.98
CA LEU A 287 -4.96 -1.03 -4.26
C LEU A 287 -5.11 -2.49 -4.71
N LEU A 288 -6.34 -3.00 -4.75
CA LEU A 288 -6.61 -4.37 -5.19
C LEU A 288 -6.36 -4.58 -6.69
N ALA A 289 -6.61 -3.55 -7.51
CA ALA A 289 -6.30 -3.58 -8.94
C ALA A 289 -4.81 -3.80 -9.19
N ARG A 290 -3.92 -3.20 -8.39
CA ARG A 290 -2.49 -3.43 -8.55
C ARG A 290 -2.05 -4.82 -8.09
N ILE A 291 -2.66 -5.36 -7.02
CA ILE A 291 -2.36 -6.70 -6.52
C ILE A 291 -2.87 -7.80 -7.45
N VAL A 292 -4.00 -7.58 -8.14
CA VAL A 292 -4.54 -8.59 -9.07
C VAL A 292 -3.67 -8.74 -10.32
N GLU A 293 -3.03 -7.66 -10.76
CA GLU A 293 -2.05 -7.68 -11.86
C GLU A 293 -0.80 -8.49 -11.48
N ASP A 294 -0.28 -8.27 -10.27
CA ASP A 294 0.89 -8.96 -9.76
C ASP A 294 0.76 -9.24 -8.26
N ARG A 295 0.69 -10.54 -7.93
CA ARG A 295 0.50 -11.04 -6.57
C ARG A 295 1.72 -10.87 -5.67
N THR A 296 2.88 -10.55 -6.24
CA THR A 296 4.10 -10.25 -5.50
C THR A 296 4.20 -8.78 -5.11
N THR A 297 3.35 -7.91 -5.67
CA THR A 297 3.33 -6.48 -5.36
C THR A 297 2.67 -6.22 -3.99
N VAL A 298 3.36 -5.47 -3.13
CA VAL A 298 2.80 -4.87 -1.91
C VAL A 298 2.51 -3.40 -2.17
N VAL A 299 1.29 -2.96 -1.86
CA VAL A 299 0.82 -1.59 -2.10
C VAL A 299 0.53 -0.85 -0.80
N CYS A 300 0.70 0.47 -0.83
CA CYS A 300 0.39 1.38 0.26
C CYS A 300 -0.42 2.54 -0.30
N PRO A 301 -1.53 2.97 0.34
CA PRO A 301 -2.22 4.20 -0.05
C PRO A 301 -1.36 5.42 0.29
N ILE A 302 -1.73 6.58 -0.28
CA ILE A 302 -1.31 7.86 0.27
C ILE A 302 -1.98 8.00 1.65
N ILE A 303 -1.20 8.36 2.66
CA ILE A 303 -1.67 8.51 4.04
C ILE A 303 -1.82 10.00 4.32
N ASP A 304 -3.05 10.48 4.21
CA ASP A 304 -3.43 11.84 4.60
C ASP A 304 -3.43 11.99 6.13
N VAL A 305 -3.43 13.23 6.61
CA VAL A 305 -3.35 13.55 8.03
C VAL A 305 -4.73 13.89 8.58
N ILE A 306 -5.12 13.26 9.69
CA ILE A 306 -6.23 13.74 10.51
C ILE A 306 -5.61 14.50 11.68
N SER A 307 -5.96 15.78 11.82
CA SER A 307 -5.46 16.64 12.90
C SER A 307 -5.80 16.05 14.27
N ASP A 308 -4.80 15.85 15.11
CA ASP A 308 -4.94 15.36 16.49
C ASP A 308 -5.65 16.38 17.41
N THR A 309 -5.70 17.65 17.02
CA THR A 309 -6.32 18.73 17.80
C THR A 309 -7.75 19.04 17.36
N THR A 310 -8.01 19.06 16.05
CA THR A 310 -9.29 19.52 15.48
C THR A 310 -10.05 18.44 14.71
N PHE A 311 -9.45 17.26 14.48
CA PHE A 311 -9.99 16.20 13.62
C PHE A 311 -10.27 16.63 12.17
N GLU A 312 -9.67 17.75 11.74
CA GLU A 312 -9.66 18.17 10.34
C GLU A 312 -8.93 17.16 9.48
N TYR A 313 -9.49 16.86 8.31
CA TYR A 313 -8.88 16.04 7.29
C TYR A 313 -7.97 16.90 6.41
N ILE A 314 -6.68 16.61 6.43
CA ILE A 314 -5.64 17.39 5.75
C ILE A 314 -4.95 16.49 4.72
N GLN A 315 -5.08 16.87 3.46
CA GLN A 315 -4.44 16.17 2.34
C GLN A 315 -2.91 16.21 2.45
N ALA A 316 -2.28 15.06 2.30
CA ALA A 316 -0.83 14.91 2.18
C ALA A 316 -0.37 15.08 0.72
N SER A 317 0.93 15.31 0.54
CA SER A 317 1.54 15.39 -0.79
C SER A 317 1.58 14.00 -1.45
N ASP A 318 1.27 13.95 -2.75
CA ASP A 318 1.39 12.74 -3.58
C ASP A 318 2.82 12.50 -4.08
N MET A 319 3.74 13.44 -3.84
CA MET A 319 5.13 13.39 -4.29
C MET A 319 6.12 12.97 -3.19
N THR A 320 5.69 12.14 -2.25
CA THR A 320 6.54 11.63 -1.15
C THR A 320 6.76 10.13 -1.28
N TRP A 321 7.99 9.69 -1.02
CA TRP A 321 8.35 8.27 -0.98
C TRP A 321 8.91 7.93 0.40
N GLY A 322 8.59 6.73 0.88
CA GLY A 322 9.15 6.24 2.13
C GLY A 322 10.66 6.01 2.04
N GLY A 323 11.40 6.56 2.99
CA GLY A 323 12.83 6.32 3.18
C GLY A 323 13.17 6.09 4.66
N PHE A 324 14.45 5.99 4.97
CA PHE A 324 14.92 5.93 6.35
C PHE A 324 16.28 6.61 6.51
N ASN A 325 16.55 7.15 7.70
CA ASN A 325 17.88 7.67 8.03
C ASN A 325 18.80 6.56 8.58
N TRP A 326 20.07 6.85 8.81
CA TRP A 326 21.04 5.89 9.35
C TRP A 326 20.76 5.38 10.78
N LYS A 327 19.76 5.95 11.47
CA LYS A 327 19.25 5.42 12.75
C LYS A 327 18.08 4.45 12.55
N LEU A 328 17.74 4.13 11.30
CA LEU A 328 16.59 3.33 10.88
C LEU A 328 15.25 3.96 11.25
N ASN A 329 15.19 5.29 11.41
CA ASN A 329 13.92 5.99 11.55
C ASN A 329 13.34 6.25 10.18
N PHE A 330 12.10 5.82 9.98
CA PHE A 330 11.32 6.10 8.78
C PHE A 330 11.19 7.61 8.52
N ARG A 331 11.21 7.99 7.25
CA ARG A 331 11.06 9.37 6.75
C ARG A 331 10.18 9.37 5.51
N TRP A 332 9.45 10.48 5.33
CA TRP A 332 8.79 10.86 4.10
C TRP A 332 9.66 11.88 3.34
#